data_AF-A0A3P9JZK9-F1
#
_entry.id   AF-A0A3P9JZK9-F1
#
_cell.length_a   1.000
_cell.length_b   1.000
_cell.length_c   1.000
_cell.angle_alpha   90.00
_cell.angle_beta   90.00
_cell.angle_gamma   90.00
#
_symmetry.space_group_name_H-M   'P 1'
#
loop_
_entity.id
_entity.type
_entity.pdbx_description
1 polymer ?
#
loop_
_entity_poly.entity_id
_entity_poly.type
_entity_poly.pdbx_seq_one_letter_code
_entity_poly.pdbx_strand_id
1 'polypeptide(L)'
;RFFTSICCSCFCTSWIACVFLSGFCQDVIQHPEISWSFASQSAEMTCRHTRDKGHNQMYWFRQRPGEAMTLVAYTVFGGTPDYGGGPQTKYSSVKETIEEGALTVKDLQPDDAGLYFCAVSKHGDAKSQEG
;
A
#
# COMPACT_ATOMS: atom_id res chain seq x y z
N ARG A 1 24.19 12.04 1.85
CA ARG A 1 23.86 13.28 1.10
C ARG A 1 22.44 13.68 1.51
N PHE A 2 22.31 14.91 2.02
CA PHE A 2 21.13 15.79 2.24
C PHE A 2 19.71 15.20 1.99
N PHE A 3 18.70 15.36 2.86
CA PHE A 3 18.21 16.65 3.40
C PHE A 3 17.51 16.49 4.76
N THR A 4 17.71 17.50 5.60
CA THR A 4 17.01 17.83 6.85
C THR A 4 15.66 18.50 6.60
N SER A 5 14.64 18.18 7.41
CA SER A 5 13.61 19.14 7.82
C SER A 5 13.01 18.72 9.17
N ILE A 6 13.38 19.42 10.24
CA ILE A 6 12.80 19.30 11.57
C ILE A 6 12.21 20.67 11.90
N CYS A 7 10.91 20.72 12.18
CA CYS A 7 10.26 21.89 12.75
C CYS A 7 10.82 22.10 14.16
N CYS A 8 11.47 23.24 14.36
CA CYS A 8 12.26 23.57 15.52
C CYS A 8 11.38 24.20 16.61
N SER A 9 11.10 23.45 17.67
CA SER A 9 10.90 24.03 19.00
C SER A 9 11.05 22.96 20.07
N CYS A 10 12.28 22.74 20.53
CA CYS A 10 12.55 22.00 21.76
C CYS A 10 13.40 22.88 22.68
N PHE A 11 12.80 23.29 23.80
CA PHE A 11 13.54 23.82 24.94
C PHE A 11 14.50 22.75 25.44
N CYS A 12 15.77 23.14 25.47
CA CYS A 12 16.90 22.34 25.85
C CYS A 12 17.11 22.47 27.35
N THR A 13 17.01 21.37 28.12
CA THR A 13 17.80 21.12 29.34
C THR A 13 17.57 19.68 29.84
N SER A 14 18.26 18.69 29.26
CA SER A 14 18.78 17.48 29.96
C SER A 14 19.37 16.50 28.95
N TRP A 15 20.59 16.03 29.21
CA TRP A 15 21.38 15.17 28.31
C TRP A 15 21.03 13.67 28.35
N ILE A 16 19.96 13.26 29.05
CA ILE A 16 19.60 11.85 29.23
C ILE A 16 18.12 11.61 28.87
N ALA A 17 17.74 11.88 27.62
CA ALA A 17 16.49 11.38 27.02
C ALA A 17 16.46 11.64 25.50
N CYS A 18 17.37 11.05 24.74
CA CYS A 18 17.24 10.96 23.27
C CYS A 18 17.42 9.52 22.81
N VAL A 19 16.79 8.61 23.55
CA VAL A 19 16.82 7.18 23.29
C VAL A 19 15.43 6.80 22.75
N PHE A 20 15.38 6.73 21.42
CA PHE A 20 14.37 6.05 20.58
C PHE A 20 12.92 6.55 20.56
N LEU A 21 12.69 7.75 20.01
CA LEU A 21 11.41 8.06 19.36
C LEU A 21 11.62 8.34 17.87
N SER A 22 12.11 7.34 17.14
CA SER A 22 11.95 7.27 15.69
C SER A 22 10.63 6.58 15.38
N GLY A 23 9.52 7.29 15.58
CA GLY A 23 8.25 6.86 15.00
C GLY A 23 8.36 6.99 13.48
N PHE A 24 8.30 5.86 12.76
CA PHE A 24 8.17 5.89 11.31
C PHE A 24 6.85 6.58 10.96
N CYS A 25 6.92 7.81 10.45
CA CYS A 25 5.76 8.47 9.85
C CYS A 25 5.54 7.85 8.47
N GLN A 26 4.83 6.71 8.41
CA GLN A 26 4.39 6.14 7.15
C GLN A 26 2.99 6.66 6.83
N ASP A 27 2.86 7.37 5.71
CA ASP A 27 1.58 7.91 5.23
C ASP A 27 0.64 6.81 4.71
N VAL A 28 1.17 5.63 4.41
CA VAL A 28 0.44 4.43 3.97
C VAL A 28 0.90 3.26 4.84
N ILE A 29 -0.06 2.57 5.45
CA ILE A 29 0.14 1.47 6.40
C ILE A 29 -0.58 0.25 5.83
N GLN A 30 0.13 -0.87 5.73
CA GLN A 30 -0.40 -2.14 5.23
C GLN A 30 -0.34 -3.21 6.33
N HIS A 31 -1.35 -4.06 6.40
CA HIS A 31 -1.41 -5.15 7.38
C HIS A 31 -2.04 -6.42 6.77
N PRO A 32 -1.57 -7.64 7.10
CA PRO A 32 -0.35 -7.92 7.85
C PRO A 32 0.93 -7.61 7.04
N GLU A 33 2.03 -7.36 7.74
CA GLU A 33 3.35 -7.21 7.10
C GLU A 33 3.83 -8.54 6.50
N ILE A 34 3.47 -9.64 7.17
CA ILE A 34 3.78 -11.00 6.74
C ILE A 34 2.51 -11.84 6.93
N SER A 35 2.07 -12.49 5.86
CA SER A 35 0.94 -13.41 5.87
C SER A 35 1.40 -14.80 5.45
N TRP A 36 1.05 -15.80 6.25
CA TRP A 36 1.24 -17.21 5.92
C TRP A 36 -0.12 -17.88 5.93
N SER A 37 -0.41 -18.67 4.92
CA SER A 37 -1.69 -19.38 4.78
C SER A 37 -1.48 -20.65 3.98
N PHE A 38 -2.38 -21.61 4.16
CA PHE A 38 -2.32 -22.87 3.42
C PHE A 38 -2.88 -22.71 2.01
N ALA A 39 -2.47 -23.60 1.11
CA ALA A 39 -3.06 -23.68 -0.22
C ALA A 39 -4.59 -23.84 -0.14
N SER A 40 -5.29 -23.29 -1.12
CA SER A 40 -6.76 -23.24 -1.20
C SER A 40 -7.46 -22.37 -0.15
N GLN A 41 -6.74 -21.77 0.79
CA GLN A 41 -7.29 -20.71 1.63
C GLN A 41 -7.26 -19.36 0.90
N SER A 42 -7.81 -18.33 1.54
CA SER A 42 -7.68 -16.95 1.07
C SER A 42 -6.81 -16.17 2.06
N ALA A 43 -5.96 -15.29 1.54
CA ALA A 43 -5.22 -14.32 2.34
C ALA A 43 -5.75 -12.92 2.05
N GLU A 44 -6.04 -12.18 3.11
CA GLU A 44 -6.44 -10.79 3.03
C GLU A 44 -5.31 -9.88 3.52
N MET A 45 -5.14 -8.76 2.83
CA MET A 45 -4.28 -7.66 3.23
C MET A 45 -5.08 -6.36 3.18
N THR A 46 -4.96 -5.58 4.23
CA THR A 46 -5.60 -4.28 4.37
C THR A 46 -4.57 -3.17 4.19
N CYS A 47 -5.03 -2.04 3.69
CA CYS A 47 -4.23 -0.84 3.48
C CYS A 47 -5.00 0.38 3.96
N ARG A 48 -4.31 1.23 4.72
CA ARG A 48 -4.84 2.49 5.24
C ARG A 48 -3.85 3.61 5.00
N HIS A 49 -4.32 4.79 4.64
CA HIS A 49 -3.47 5.98 4.54
C HIS A 49 -3.97 7.17 5.36
N THR A 50 -3.07 8.09 5.65
CA THR A 50 -3.34 9.35 6.38
C THR A 50 -3.31 10.58 5.46
N ARG A 51 -3.19 10.37 4.15
CA ARG A 51 -3.23 11.43 3.12
C ARG A 51 -4.60 12.11 3.02
N ASP A 52 -4.63 13.28 2.37
CA ASP A 52 -5.86 14.02 2.12
C ASP A 52 -6.87 13.25 1.26
N LYS A 53 -8.16 13.62 1.39
CA LYS A 53 -9.30 12.99 0.71
C LYS A 53 -9.20 12.96 -0.82
N GLY A 54 -8.31 13.75 -1.42
CA GLY A 54 -8.02 13.69 -2.85
C GLY A 54 -7.38 12.36 -3.28
N HIS A 55 -6.71 11.63 -2.36
CA HIS A 55 -6.13 10.31 -2.61
C HIS A 55 -7.20 9.21 -2.58
N ASN A 56 -8.14 9.29 -3.51
CA ASN A 56 -9.28 8.38 -3.57
C ASN A 56 -9.00 7.11 -4.38
N GLN A 57 -7.80 6.96 -4.94
CA GLN A 57 -7.40 5.81 -5.75
C GLN A 57 -6.45 4.92 -4.97
N MET A 58 -6.67 3.62 -5.03
CA MET A 58 -5.83 2.61 -4.39
C MET A 58 -5.36 1.59 -5.42
N TYR A 59 -4.08 1.24 -5.32
CA TYR A 59 -3.41 0.30 -6.20
C TYR A 59 -2.82 -0.81 -5.36
N TRP A 60 -2.93 -2.01 -5.88
CA TRP A 60 -2.29 -3.20 -5.36
C TRP A 60 -1.32 -3.72 -6.39
N PHE A 61 -0.07 -3.84 -5.97
CA PHE A 61 0.99 -4.38 -6.79
C PHE A 61 1.51 -5.67 -6.20
N ARG A 62 2.09 -6.50 -7.06
CA ARG A 62 2.80 -7.71 -6.68
C ARG A 62 4.18 -7.72 -7.28
N GLN A 63 5.16 -8.17 -6.50
CA GLN A 63 6.52 -8.40 -6.95
C GLN A 63 6.94 -9.82 -6.58
N ARG A 64 7.31 -10.61 -7.59
CA ARG A 64 7.99 -11.90 -7.40
C ARG A 64 9.50 -11.68 -7.38
N PRO A 65 10.27 -12.57 -6.72
CA PRO A 65 11.73 -12.51 -6.77
C PRO A 65 12.23 -12.56 -8.22
N GLY A 66 12.99 -11.55 -8.64
CA GLY A 66 13.56 -11.46 -9.99
C GLY A 66 12.62 -10.94 -11.08
N GLU A 67 11.37 -10.60 -10.75
CA GLU A 67 10.40 -10.04 -11.69
C GLU A 67 10.15 -8.54 -11.44
N ALA A 68 9.69 -7.85 -12.47
CA ALA A 68 9.18 -6.50 -12.33
C ALA A 68 7.89 -6.48 -11.50
N MET A 69 7.62 -5.34 -10.88
CA MET A 69 6.37 -5.13 -10.15
C MET A 69 5.19 -5.09 -11.14
N THR A 70 4.13 -5.84 -10.86
CA THR A 70 2.94 -5.93 -11.69
C THR A 70 1.71 -5.42 -10.95
N LEU A 71 0.80 -4.76 -11.67
CA LEU A 71 -0.46 -4.30 -11.12
C LEU A 71 -1.41 -5.49 -10.95
N VAL A 72 -1.95 -5.66 -9.74
CA VAL A 72 -2.93 -6.71 -9.41
C VAL A 72 -4.34 -6.15 -9.41
N ALA A 73 -4.52 -4.98 -8.80
CA ALA A 73 -5.82 -4.33 -8.73
C ALA A 73 -5.68 -2.82 -8.62
N TYR A 74 -6.64 -2.11 -9.19
CA TYR A 74 -6.84 -0.68 -9.10
C TYR A 74 -8.29 -0.41 -8.72
N THR A 75 -8.51 0.39 -7.69
CA THR A 75 -9.86 0.71 -7.21
C THR A 75 -9.96 2.19 -6.87
N VAL A 76 -10.96 2.86 -7.43
CA VAL A 76 -11.39 4.21 -7.03
C VAL A 76 -12.47 4.08 -5.97
N PHE A 77 -12.48 4.98 -4.98
CA PHE A 77 -13.54 5.02 -3.98
C PHE A 77 -14.93 5.16 -4.64
N GLY A 78 -15.86 4.25 -4.31
CA GLY A 78 -17.19 4.17 -4.92
C GLY A 78 -17.21 3.55 -6.34
N GLY A 79 -16.07 3.11 -6.86
CA GLY A 79 -15.93 2.46 -8.17
C GLY A 79 -15.76 0.94 -8.06
N THR A 80 -15.81 0.28 -9.21
CA THR A 80 -15.49 -1.15 -9.34
C THR A 80 -13.99 -1.35 -9.53
N PRO A 81 -13.38 -2.38 -8.91
CA PRO A 81 -11.98 -2.70 -9.14
C PRO A 81 -11.69 -3.09 -10.59
N ASP A 82 -10.55 -2.63 -11.11
CA ASP A 82 -9.90 -3.10 -12.33
C ASP A 82 -8.71 -3.99 -11.95
N TYR A 83 -8.64 -5.21 -12.51
CA TYR A 83 -7.60 -6.18 -12.18
C TYR A 83 -6.42 -6.18 -13.16
N GLY A 84 -6.28 -5.17 -14.02
CA GLY A 84 -5.09 -4.98 -14.86
C GLY A 84 -4.80 -6.14 -15.81
N GLY A 85 -5.83 -6.88 -16.22
CA GLY A 85 -5.72 -8.10 -17.04
C GLY A 85 -5.52 -9.41 -16.26
N GLY A 86 -5.41 -9.34 -14.93
CA GLY A 86 -5.40 -10.53 -14.06
C GLY A 86 -6.79 -11.17 -13.90
N PRO A 87 -6.84 -12.46 -13.49
CA PRO A 87 -8.10 -13.17 -13.30
C PRO A 87 -8.92 -12.59 -12.13
N GLN A 88 -10.08 -12.01 -12.43
CA GLN A 88 -11.01 -11.47 -11.42
C GLN A 88 -11.52 -12.53 -10.43
N THR A 89 -11.48 -13.81 -10.79
CA THR A 89 -11.80 -14.91 -9.85
C THR A 89 -10.74 -15.09 -8.77
N LYS A 90 -9.50 -14.66 -9.04
CA LYS A 90 -8.34 -14.83 -8.16
C LYS A 90 -8.23 -13.74 -7.10
N TYR A 91 -8.57 -12.51 -7.47
CA TYR A 91 -8.41 -11.34 -6.63
C TYR A 91 -9.75 -10.70 -6.30
N SER A 92 -9.87 -10.17 -5.09
CA SER A 92 -10.97 -9.32 -4.68
C SER A 92 -10.38 -8.06 -4.08
N SER A 93 -10.59 -6.91 -4.70
CA SER A 93 -10.21 -5.63 -4.10
C SER A 93 -11.45 -4.87 -3.66
N VAL A 94 -11.37 -4.26 -2.48
CA VAL A 94 -12.42 -3.41 -1.94
C VAL A 94 -11.82 -2.12 -1.43
N LYS A 95 -12.58 -1.04 -1.52
CA LYS A 95 -12.21 0.26 -1.02
C LYS A 95 -13.33 0.81 -0.14
N GLU A 96 -13.33 0.37 1.11
CA GLU A 96 -14.38 0.64 2.11
C GLU A 96 -14.54 2.14 2.38
N THR A 97 -13.42 2.85 2.47
CA THR A 97 -13.41 4.31 2.64
C THR A 97 -12.40 4.96 1.70
N ILE A 98 -12.34 6.30 1.70
CA ILE A 98 -11.30 7.01 0.96
C ILE A 98 -9.92 6.63 1.50
N GLU A 99 -9.78 6.36 2.78
CA GLU A 99 -8.49 6.05 3.43
C GLU A 99 -8.15 4.56 3.44
N GLU A 100 -9.17 3.70 3.47
CA GLU A 100 -9.02 2.28 3.76
C GLU A 100 -9.49 1.40 2.60
N GLY A 101 -8.79 0.29 2.39
CA GLY A 101 -9.17 -0.73 1.43
C GLY A 101 -8.49 -2.06 1.75
N ALA A 102 -8.88 -3.09 1.02
CA ALA A 102 -8.32 -4.43 1.18
C ALA A 102 -8.15 -5.12 -0.18
N LEU A 103 -7.23 -6.08 -0.20
CA LEU A 103 -7.06 -7.05 -1.26
C LEU A 103 -7.13 -8.45 -0.65
N THR A 104 -8.00 -9.28 -1.19
CA THR A 104 -8.08 -10.70 -0.88
C THR A 104 -7.56 -11.49 -2.07
N VAL A 105 -6.56 -12.33 -1.84
CA VAL A 105 -6.08 -13.34 -2.79
C VAL A 105 -6.79 -14.65 -2.45
N LYS A 106 -7.61 -15.15 -3.37
CA LYS A 106 -8.43 -16.36 -3.20
C LYS A 106 -7.69 -17.60 -3.68
N ASP A 107 -8.07 -18.76 -3.16
CA ASP A 107 -7.56 -20.08 -3.59
C ASP A 107 -6.03 -20.09 -3.74
N LEU A 108 -5.32 -19.80 -2.65
CA LEU A 108 -3.87 -19.61 -2.66
C LEU A 108 -3.15 -20.81 -3.28
N GLN A 109 -2.19 -20.51 -4.15
CA GLN A 109 -1.26 -21.45 -4.76
C GLN A 109 0.18 -21.04 -4.44
N PRO A 110 1.16 -21.96 -4.56
CA PRO A 110 2.58 -21.61 -4.37
C PRO A 110 3.02 -20.44 -5.25
N ASP A 111 2.44 -20.37 -6.45
CA ASP A 111 2.63 -19.31 -7.42
C ASP A 111 2.04 -17.96 -7.01
N ASP A 112 1.36 -17.83 -5.88
CA ASP A 112 0.88 -16.57 -5.31
C ASP A 112 1.84 -15.95 -4.29
N ALA A 113 2.87 -16.69 -3.89
CA ALA A 113 3.90 -16.19 -3.01
C ALA A 113 4.64 -15.01 -3.63
N GLY A 114 4.84 -13.95 -2.85
CA GLY A 114 5.51 -12.74 -3.31
C GLY A 114 5.24 -11.57 -2.37
N LEU A 115 5.87 -10.45 -2.67
CA LEU A 115 5.64 -9.20 -1.96
C LEU A 115 4.46 -8.49 -2.59
N TYR A 116 3.52 -8.05 -1.77
CA TYR A 116 2.38 -7.26 -2.19
C TYR A 116 2.49 -5.86 -1.60
N PHE A 117 2.25 -4.84 -2.43
CA PHE A 117 2.39 -3.45 -2.06
C PHE A 117 1.10 -2.68 -2.35
N CYS A 118 0.64 -1.93 -1.36
CA CYS A 118 -0.39 -0.92 -1.54
C CYS A 118 0.21 0.44 -1.88
N ALA A 119 -0.40 1.16 -2.81
CA ALA A 119 -0.14 2.57 -3.06
C ALA A 119 -1.45 3.35 -3.22
N VAL A 120 -1.42 4.65 -2.96
CA VAL A 120 -2.56 5.54 -3.16
C VAL A 120 -2.18 6.78 -3.95
N SER A 121 -3.10 7.25 -4.78
CA SER A 121 -2.90 8.43 -5.62
C SER A 121 -4.13 9.31 -5.64
N LYS A 122 -3.91 10.59 -5.97
CA LYS A 122 -4.98 11.47 -6.41
C LYS A 122 -5.41 11.11 -7.82
N HIS A 123 -6.63 11.51 -8.18
CA HIS A 123 -7.03 11.61 -9.57
C HIS A 123 -6.20 12.71 -10.25
N GLY A 124 -5.22 12.30 -11.04
CA GLY A 124 -4.41 13.19 -11.86
C GLY A 124 -4.62 12.82 -13.33
N ASP A 125 -4.96 13.81 -14.15
CA ASP A 125 -4.87 13.70 -15.59
C ASP A 125 -3.42 13.33 -15.92
N ALA A 126 -3.20 12.12 -16.44
CA ALA A 126 -1.87 11.67 -16.81
C ALA A 126 -1.33 12.59 -17.92
N LYS A 127 -0.54 13.61 -17.56
CA LYS A 127 0.41 14.18 -18.52
C LYS A 127 1.58 13.21 -18.58
N SER A 128 1.54 12.33 -19.57
CA SER A 128 2.72 11.63 -20.06
C SER A 128 3.81 12.66 -20.34
N GLN A 129 4.84 12.71 -19.49
CA GLN A 129 6.08 13.35 -19.87
C GLN A 129 6.81 12.38 -20.78
N GLU A 130 6.63 12.57 -22.08
CA GLU A 130 7.54 12.08 -23.10
C GLU A 130 8.89 12.80 -22.88
N GLY A 131 9.93 12.01 -22.60
CA GLY A 131 11.31 12.49 -22.56
C GLY A 131 11.94 12.53 -23.94
#